data_AF-Q14KE7-F1
#
_entry.id   AF-Q14KE7-F1
#
_cell.length_a   1.000
_cell.length_b   1.000
_cell.length_c   1.000
_cell.angle_alpha   90.00
_cell.angle_beta   90.00
_cell.angle_gamma   90.00
#
_symmetry.space_group_name_H-M   'P 1'
#
loop_
_entity.id
_entity.type
_entity.pdbx_description
1 polymer ?
#
loop_
_entity_poly.entity_id
_entity_poly.type
_entity_poly.pdbx_seq_one_letter_code
_entity_poly.pdbx_strand_id
1 'polypeptide(L)'
;MFKVYLSNIKYNQVIKDKSNKENYYDVYTFLRVEGKKIVGKEYQDKWVRKDSDFQNSLPEMIEGSFYNVEIGFNGKISKILPYETEQDFINKYSNNSTITESNS
;
A
#
# COMPACT_ATOMS: atom_id res chain seq x y z
N MET A 1 -6.35 -9.10 7.16
CA MET A 1 -5.40 -8.48 6.21
C MET A 1 -4.45 -9.55 5.68
N PHE A 2 -3.84 -9.36 4.52
CA PHE A 2 -2.81 -10.26 3.98
C PHE A 2 -1.72 -9.48 3.25
N LYS A 3 -0.55 -10.10 3.13
CA LYS A 3 0.63 -9.53 2.50
C LYS A 3 0.53 -9.54 0.98
N VAL A 4 0.87 -8.41 0.37
CA VAL A 4 1.00 -8.25 -1.07
C VAL A 4 2.30 -7.55 -1.43
N TYR A 5 2.76 -7.76 -2.66
CA TYR A 5 3.85 -7.03 -3.29
C TYR A 5 3.27 -6.04 -4.29
N LEU A 6 3.68 -4.76 -4.22
CA LEU A 6 3.27 -3.74 -5.20
C LEU A 6 4.19 -3.83 -6.42
N SER A 7 3.69 -4.39 -7.52
CA SER A 7 4.50 -4.64 -8.72
C SER A 7 4.55 -3.47 -9.70
N ASN A 8 3.53 -2.61 -9.71
CA ASN A 8 3.43 -1.50 -10.65
C ASN A 8 2.50 -0.41 -10.09
N ILE A 9 2.84 0.85 -10.38
CA ILE A 9 2.01 2.02 -10.16
C ILE A 9 1.86 2.80 -11.47
N LYS A 10 0.61 2.98 -11.92
CA LYS A 10 0.30 3.89 -13.04
C LYS A 10 -0.42 5.12 -12.51
N TYR A 11 0.29 6.25 -12.50
CA TYR A 11 -0.26 7.51 -12.02
C TYR A 11 -1.14 8.21 -13.06
N ASN A 12 -2.10 9.01 -12.58
CA ASN A 12 -2.86 9.98 -13.38
C ASN A 12 -3.56 9.39 -14.61
N GLN A 13 -4.05 8.15 -14.51
CA GLN A 13 -4.87 7.52 -15.54
C GLN A 13 -6.20 8.26 -15.67
N VAL A 14 -6.58 8.61 -16.90
CA VAL A 14 -7.78 9.40 -17.17
C VAL A 14 -8.91 8.49 -17.66
N ILE A 15 -10.06 8.55 -16.99
CA ILE A 15 -11.29 7.90 -17.42
C ILE A 15 -12.38 8.96 -17.58
N LYS A 16 -12.99 8.99 -18.76
CA LYS A 16 -14.18 9.81 -19.01
C LYS A 16 -15.42 9.06 -18.53
N ASP A 17 -16.22 9.72 -17.70
CA ASP A 17 -17.51 9.17 -17.31
C ASP A 17 -18.57 9.38 -18.42
N LYS A 18 -19.79 8.91 -18.15
CA LYS A 18 -20.93 9.02 -19.09
C LYS A 18 -21.32 10.46 -19.42
N SER A 19 -20.86 11.45 -18.66
CA SER A 19 -21.07 12.88 -18.88
C SER A 19 -19.88 13.57 -19.57
N ASN A 20 -18.91 12.80 -20.10
CA ASN A 20 -17.64 13.27 -20.66
C ASN A 20 -16.73 14.00 -19.66
N LYS A 21 -17.02 13.93 -18.36
CA LYS A 21 -16.14 14.50 -17.34
C LYS A 21 -14.93 13.59 -17.15
N GLU A 22 -13.75 14.20 -17.16
CA GLU A 22 -12.49 13.52 -16.89
C GLU A 22 -12.33 13.28 -15.39
N ASN A 23 -12.06 12.03 -15.03
CA ASN A 23 -11.75 11.60 -13.68
C ASN A 23 -10.36 10.97 -13.67
N TYR A 24 -9.54 11.34 -12.68
CA TYR A 24 -8.15 10.89 -12.58
C TYR A 24 -8.03 9.77 -11.55
N TYR A 25 -7.27 8.74 -11.91
CA TYR A 25 -7.04 7.56 -11.09
C TYR A 25 -5.56 7.23 -11.01
N ASP A 26 -5.12 6.78 -9.85
CA ASP A 26 -3.90 5.98 -9.73
C ASP A 26 -4.28 4.50 -9.76
N VAL A 27 -3.45 3.68 -10.40
CA VAL A 27 -3.67 2.24 -10.50
C VAL A 27 -2.51 1.52 -9.84
N TYR A 28 -2.83 0.74 -8.82
CA TYR A 28 -1.86 -0.07 -8.08
C TYR A 28 -2.05 -1.55 -8.41
N THR A 29 -1.01 -2.18 -8.95
CA THR A 29 -1.02 -3.62 -9.27
C THR A 29 -0.37 -4.39 -8.12
N PHE A 30 -1.13 -5.26 -7.46
CA PHE A 30 -0.65 -6.05 -6.33
C PHE A 30 -0.50 -7.52 -6.68
N LEU A 31 0.55 -8.17 -6.19
CA LEU A 31 0.74 -9.62 -6.27
C LEU A 31 0.57 -10.25 -4.88
N ARG A 32 -0.21 -11.32 -4.78
CA ARG A 32 -0.42 -12.03 -3.50
C ARG A 32 0.85 -12.75 -3.07
N VAL A 33 1.21 -12.59 -1.80
CA VAL A 33 2.36 -13.26 -1.19
C VAL A 33 1.86 -14.28 -0.17
N GLU A 34 2.32 -15.52 -0.29
CA GLU A 34 2.09 -16.57 0.71
C GLU A 34 3.44 -17.12 1.18
N GLY A 35 3.70 -16.99 2.49
CA GLY A 35 5.02 -17.25 3.06
C GLY A 35 6.11 -16.37 2.41
N LYS A 36 7.07 -17.01 1.74
CA LYS A 36 8.18 -16.36 1.02
C LYS A 36 8.00 -16.32 -0.50
N LYS A 37 6.83 -16.71 -1.02
CA LYS A 37 6.58 -16.85 -2.46
C LYS A 37 5.46 -15.93 -2.92
N ILE A 38 5.62 -15.36 -4.11
CA ILE A 38 4.53 -14.74 -4.85
C ILE A 38 3.74 -15.88 -5.50
N VAL A 39 2.45 -15.99 -5.18
CA VAL A 39 1.62 -17.17 -5.53
C VAL A 39 0.53 -16.87 -6.56
N GLY A 40 0.30 -15.60 -6.88
CA GLY A 40 -0.73 -15.19 -7.84
C GLY A 40 -0.13 -14.60 -9.11
N LYS A 41 -0.87 -14.72 -10.23
CA LYS A 41 -0.56 -13.99 -11.47
C LYS A 41 -0.69 -12.47 -11.27
N GLU A 42 -1.73 -12.04 -10.56
CA GLU A 42 -2.01 -10.68 -10.09
C GLU A 42 -3.21 -10.75 -9.13
N TYR A 43 -3.21 -10.00 -8.03
CA TYR A 43 -4.36 -9.85 -7.12
C TYR A 43 -5.36 -8.78 -7.62
N GLN A 44 -5.21 -8.34 -8.89
CA GLN A 44 -5.92 -7.27 -9.60
C GLN A 44 -5.42 -5.85 -9.34
N ASP A 45 -5.64 -5.01 -10.35
CA ASP A 45 -5.43 -3.57 -10.32
C ASP A 45 -6.44 -2.88 -9.39
N LYS A 46 -5.93 -2.16 -8.40
CA LYS A 46 -6.73 -1.26 -7.57
C LYS A 46 -6.69 0.14 -8.16
N TRP A 47 -7.80 0.52 -8.77
CA TRP A 47 -8.04 1.88 -9.25
C TRP A 47 -8.50 2.77 -8.10
N VAL A 48 -7.74 3.82 -7.80
CA VAL A 48 -8.04 4.79 -6.75
C VAL A 48 -8.23 6.15 -7.38
N ARG A 49 -9.41 6.72 -7.20
CA ARG A 49 -9.72 8.06 -7.72
C ARG A 49 -8.98 9.11 -6.89
N LYS A 50 -8.33 10.07 -7.55
CA LYS A 50 -7.47 11.07 -6.92
C LYS A 50 -8.17 11.95 -5.88
N ASP A 51 -9.46 12.19 -6.05
CA ASP A 51 -10.31 12.99 -5.16
C ASP A 51 -11.11 12.14 -4.16
N SER A 52 -10.80 10.86 -4.01
CA SER A 52 -11.48 9.97 -3.06
C SER A 52 -10.85 10.03 -1.66
N ASP A 53 -11.68 9.86 -0.62
CA ASP A 53 -11.20 9.72 0.77
C ASP A 53 -10.21 8.56 0.93
N PHE A 54 -10.36 7.51 0.10
CA PHE A 54 -9.45 6.39 0.09
C PHE A 54 -8.02 6.81 -0.30
N GLN A 55 -7.87 7.70 -1.30
CA GLN A 55 -6.56 8.23 -1.70
C GLN A 55 -5.87 8.93 -0.53
N ASN A 56 -6.61 9.70 0.26
CA ASN A 56 -6.09 10.43 1.41
C ASN A 56 -5.64 9.50 2.55
N SER A 57 -6.10 8.25 2.55
CA SER A 57 -5.73 7.23 3.53
C SER A 57 -4.55 6.34 3.11
N LEU A 58 -4.08 6.48 1.87
CA LEU A 58 -2.99 5.64 1.38
C LEU A 58 -1.68 6.02 2.07
N PRO A 59 -0.85 5.02 2.43
CA PRO A 59 0.53 5.30 2.78
C PRO A 59 1.29 5.78 1.53
N GLU A 60 2.55 6.16 1.72
CA GLU A 60 3.45 6.34 0.58
C GLU A 60 3.56 5.02 -0.21
N MET A 61 3.24 5.09 -1.50
CA MET A 61 3.19 3.93 -2.40
C MET A 61 4.46 3.86 -3.24
N ILE A 62 5.31 2.89 -2.91
CA ILE A 62 6.60 2.64 -3.55
C ILE A 62 6.54 1.29 -4.29
N GLU A 63 6.79 1.30 -5.60
CA GLU A 63 6.94 0.09 -6.41
C GLU A 63 8.05 -0.80 -5.85
N GLY A 64 7.84 -2.12 -5.84
CA GLY A 64 8.78 -3.07 -5.27
C GLY A 64 8.66 -3.29 -3.76
N SER A 65 7.80 -2.53 -3.08
CA SER A 65 7.58 -2.67 -1.65
C SER A 65 6.43 -3.63 -1.31
N PHE A 66 6.44 -4.13 -0.08
CA PHE A 66 5.37 -4.97 0.45
C PHE A 66 4.36 -4.14 1.26
N TYR A 67 3.10 -4.56 1.22
CA TYR A 67 2.01 -3.93 1.95
C TYR A 67 1.12 -4.99 2.60
N ASN A 68 0.41 -4.60 3.65
CA ASN A 68 -0.74 -5.34 4.16
C ASN A 68 -2.02 -4.73 3.58
N VAL A 69 -2.87 -5.55 2.98
CA VAL A 69 -4.16 -5.10 2.47
C VAL A 69 -5.31 -5.78 3.20
N GLU A 70 -6.39 -5.04 3.37
CA GLU A 70 -7.66 -5.53 3.90
C GLU A 70 -8.70 -5.55 2.80
N ILE A 71 -9.54 -6.59 2.78
CA ILE A 71 -10.66 -6.71 1.85
C ILE A 71 -11.94 -6.46 2.65
N GLY A 72 -12.72 -5.47 2.21
CA GLY A 72 -14.02 -5.17 2.78
C GLY A 72 -15.08 -6.20 2.38
N PHE A 73 -16.27 -6.09 3.00
CA PHE A 73 -17.41 -6.98 2.74
C PHE A 73 -17.84 -7.05 1.26
N ASN A 74 -17.53 -6.03 0.47
CA ASN A 74 -17.81 -5.98 -0.97
C ASN A 74 -16.75 -6.68 -1.84
N GLY A 75 -15.78 -7.38 -1.23
CA GLY A 75 -14.69 -8.05 -1.94
C GLY A 75 -13.62 -7.11 -2.50
N LYS A 76 -13.68 -5.81 -2.21
CA LYS A 76 -12.70 -4.81 -2.67
C LYS A 76 -11.73 -4.46 -1.55
N ILE A 77 -10.53 -4.02 -1.92
CA ILE A 77 -9.56 -3.49 -0.96
C ILE A 77 -10.19 -2.30 -0.22
N SER A 78 -10.29 -2.41 1.10
CA SER A 78 -10.82 -1.40 2.02
C SER A 78 -9.73 -0.63 2.76
N LYS A 79 -8.52 -1.18 2.85
CA LYS A 79 -7.38 -0.56 3.54
C LYS A 79 -6.05 -1.07 3.00
N ILE A 80 -5.06 -0.19 2.93
CA ILE A 80 -3.66 -0.51 2.58
C ILE A 80 -2.78 0.07 3.69
N LEU A 81 -1.89 -0.74 4.25
CA LEU A 81 -0.91 -0.32 5.24
C LEU A 81 0.49 -0.73 4.80
N PRO A 82 1.54 0.02 5.16
CA PRO A 82 2.92 -0.44 5.00
C PRO A 82 3.09 -1.82 5.62
N TYR A 83 3.84 -2.69 4.94
CA TYR A 83 4.26 -3.93 5.57
C TYR A 83 5.41 -3.61 6.51
N GLU A 84 5.15 -3.65 7.81
CA GLU A 84 6.20 -3.61 8.83
C GLU A 84 6.49 -5.06 9.24
N THR A 85 7.75 -5.50 9.13
CA THR A 85 8.17 -6.69 9.89
C THR A 85 8.16 -6.35 11.39
N GLU A 86 8.09 -7.37 12.25
CA GLU A 86 8.23 -7.16 13.70
C GLU A 86 9.54 -6.41 14.04
N GLN A 87 10.62 -6.69 13.30
CA GLN A 87 11.87 -5.96 13.40
C GLN A 87 11.76 -4.51 12.91
N ASP A 88 11.03 -4.22 11.83
CA ASP A 88 10.81 -2.85 11.34
C ASP A 88 9.99 -2.03 12.34
N PHE A 89 8.99 -2.64 12.97
CA PHE A 89 8.23 -2.03 14.06
C PHE A 89 9.15 -1.71 15.24
N ILE A 90 9.92 -2.70 15.71
CA ILE A 90 10.90 -2.50 16.78
C ILE A 90 11.87 -1.38 16.40
N ASN A 91 12.49 -1.39 15.22
CA ASN A 91 13.45 -0.37 14.79
C ASN A 91 12.85 1.04 14.73
N LYS A 92 11.60 1.17 14.26
CA LYS A 92 10.90 2.46 14.14
C LYS A 92 10.56 3.07 15.50
N TYR A 93 10.32 2.25 16.52
CA TYR A 93 9.95 2.70 17.86
C TYR A 93 11.04 2.50 18.93
N SER A 94 12.21 1.94 18.57
CA SER A 94 13.33 1.70 19.51
C SER A 94 14.34 2.84 19.58
N ASN A 95 14.20 3.89 18.78
CA ASN A 95 15.00 5.11 18.96
C ASN A 95 14.36 6.03 20.00
N ASN A 96 14.38 5.60 21.27
CA ASN A 96 14.27 6.52 22.40
C ASN A 96 15.03 5.98 23.63
N SER A 97 16.32 5.77 23.44
CA SER A 97 17.30 5.94 24.50
C SER A 97 18.66 6.15 23.87
N THR A 98 18.92 7.39 23.44
CA THR A 98 20.28 7.92 23.47
C THR A 98 20.68 7.94 24.95
N ILE A 99 21.13 6.79 25.46
CA ILE A 99 21.94 6.78 26.67
C ILE A 99 23.20 7.53 26.25
N THR A 100 23.26 8.80 26.60
CA THR A 100 24.50 9.55 26.54
C THR A 100 25.33 8.94 27.68
N GLU A 101 26.15 7.93 27.37
CA GLU A 101 27.24 7.52 28.26
C GLU A 101 28.18 8.72 28.35
N SER A 102 27.90 9.61 29.31
CA SER A 102 28.85 10.60 29.75
C SER A 102 29.88 9.84 30.57
N ASN A 103 31.10 9.79 30.03
CA ASN A 103 32.28 9.32 30.74
C ASN A 103 32.33 9.93 32.16
N SER A 104 32.55 9.08 33.16
CA SER A 104 33.24 9.44 34.39
C SER A 104 34.16 8.30 34.77
#